data_AF-A0A8S9WK63-F1
#
_entry.id   AF-A0A8S9WK63-F1
#
_cell.length_a   1.000
_cell.length_b   1.000
_cell.length_c   1.000
_cell.angle_alpha   90.00
_cell.angle_beta   90.00
_cell.angle_gamma   90.00
#
_symmetry.space_group_name_H-M   'P 1'
#
loop_
_entity.id
_entity.type
_entity.pdbx_description
1 polymer ?
#
loop_
_entity_poly.entity_id
_entity_poly.type
_entity_poly.pdbx_seq_one_letter_code
_entity_poly.pdbx_strand_id
1 'polypeptide(L)'
;MWLLKKLSPDFKTIADFRKDNRGAIKRVCREFVLLCKKRDLFGGELVGIDGSKFKAVNSKKKNFNEAKLLCDIYSVLFLMI
;
A
#
# COMPACT_ATOMS: atom_id res chain seq x y z
N MET A 1 3.14 2.82 22.48
CA MET A 1 3.08 3.64 21.25
C MET A 1 3.02 5.13 21.61
N TRP A 2 3.86 5.98 21.02
CA TRP A 2 3.93 7.41 21.32
C TRP A 2 2.66 8.19 20.89
N LEU A 3 2.10 7.84 19.74
CA LEU A 3 0.89 8.45 19.19
C LEU A 3 -0.37 8.21 20.02
N LEU A 4 -0.41 7.11 20.77
CA LEU A 4 -1.56 6.70 21.57
C LEU A 4 -1.47 7.17 23.03
N LYS A 5 -0.50 8.03 23.38
CA LYS A 5 -0.31 8.55 24.75
C LYS A 5 -0.35 7.44 25.83
N LYS A 6 0.42 6.36 25.62
CA LYS A 6 0.48 5.16 26.49
C LYS A 6 -0.79 4.27 26.50
N LEU A 7 -1.82 4.56 25.71
CA LEU A 7 -2.90 3.61 25.50
C LEU A 7 -2.37 2.37 24.76
N SER A 8 -2.83 1.20 25.20
CA SER A 8 -2.51 -0.11 24.63
C SER A 8 -3.82 -0.83 24.27
N PRO A 9 -4.55 -0.34 23.24
CA PRO A 9 -5.76 -1.02 22.78
C PRO A 9 -5.43 -2.42 22.27
N ASP A 10 -6.34 -3.36 22.49
CA ASP A 10 -6.21 -4.71 21.97
C ASP A 10 -6.40 -4.76 20.44
N PHE A 11 -6.10 -5.91 19.84
CA PHE A 11 -6.20 -6.09 18.38
C PHE A 11 -7.62 -5.86 17.85
N LYS A 12 -8.64 -6.18 18.66
CA LYS A 12 -10.04 -6.07 18.27
C LYS A 12 -10.48 -4.61 18.24
N THR A 13 -10.12 -3.84 19.25
CA THR A 13 -10.36 -2.41 19.34
C THR A 13 -9.74 -1.66 18.15
N ILE A 14 -8.51 -2.02 17.77
CA ILE A 14 -7.86 -1.44 16.58
C ILE A 14 -8.59 -1.85 15.29
N ALA A 15 -9.01 -3.12 15.18
CA ALA A 15 -9.73 -3.60 14.01
C ALA A 15 -11.09 -2.92 13.83
N ASP A 16 -11.86 -2.80 14.91
CA ASP A 16 -13.17 -2.14 14.92
C ASP A 16 -13.03 -0.65 14.60
N PHE A 17 -12.05 0.04 15.21
CA PHE A 17 -11.74 1.43 14.85
C PHE A 17 -11.46 1.61 13.35
N ARG A 18 -10.65 0.71 12.76
CA ARG A 18 -10.33 0.75 11.32
C ARG A 18 -11.53 0.44 10.44
N LYS A 19 -12.40 -0.48 10.88
CA LYS A 19 -13.63 -0.85 10.18
C LYS A 19 -14.58 0.35 10.11
N ASP A 20 -14.81 1.00 11.24
CA ASP A 20 -15.78 2.08 11.37
C ASP A 20 -15.28 3.39 10.73
N ASN A 21 -13.96 3.61 10.70
CA ASN A 21 -13.34 4.85 10.20
C ASN A 21 -12.68 4.71 8.83
N ARG A 22 -12.98 3.67 8.06
CA ARG A 22 -12.30 3.36 6.78
C ARG A 22 -12.20 4.56 5.83
N GLY A 23 -13.29 5.32 5.67
CA GLY A 23 -13.33 6.48 4.79
C GLY A 23 -12.46 7.66 5.27
N ALA A 24 -12.39 7.88 6.58
CA ALA A 24 -11.52 8.90 7.17
C ALA A 24 -10.05 8.52 7.03
N ILE A 25 -9.70 7.25 7.32
CA ILE A 25 -8.34 6.74 7.16
C ILE A 25 -7.86 6.88 5.72
N LYS A 26 -8.70 6.51 4.73
CA LYS A 26 -8.35 6.69 3.30
C LYS A 26 -8.07 8.16 2.95
N ARG A 27 -8.87 9.08 3.46
CA ARG A 27 -8.68 10.53 3.23
C ARG A 27 -7.40 11.06 3.87
N VAL A 28 -7.13 10.70 5.13
CA VAL A 28 -5.89 11.10 5.83
C VAL A 28 -4.66 10.55 5.13
N CYS A 29 -4.68 9.27 4.72
CA CYS A 29 -3.59 8.68 3.95
C CYS A 29 -3.35 9.41 2.62
N ARG A 30 -4.43 9.79 1.90
CA ARG A 30 -4.32 10.56 0.65
C ARG A 30 -3.67 11.92 0.89
N GLU A 31 -4.14 12.67 1.88
CA GLU A 31 -3.57 13.99 2.20
C GLU A 31 -2.13 13.90 2.65
N PHE A 32 -1.78 12.87 3.43
CA PHE A 32 -0.40 12.61 3.83
C PHE A 32 0.50 12.34 2.61
N VAL A 33 0.06 11.51 1.67
CA VAL A 33 0.81 11.25 0.43
C VAL A 33 0.98 12.53 -0.39
N LEU A 34 -0.07 13.33 -0.54
CA LEU A 34 0.00 14.61 -1.23
C LEU A 34 0.95 15.59 -0.53
N LEU A 35 0.95 15.63 0.81
CA LEU A 35 1.86 16.46 1.59
C LEU A 35 3.32 16.07 1.35
N CYS A 36 3.62 14.77 1.39
CA CYS A 36 4.95 14.26 1.12
C CYS A 36 5.39 14.54 -0.33
N LYS A 37 4.49 14.42 -1.31
CA LYS A 37 4.75 14.80 -2.69
C LYS A 37 5.06 16.28 -2.85
N LYS A 38 4.30 17.16 -2.18
CA LYS A 38 4.54 18.62 -2.18
C LYS A 38 5.89 19.00 -1.56
N ARG A 39 6.38 18.19 -0.63
CA ARG A 39 7.66 18.41 0.06
C ARG A 39 8.83 17.69 -0.60
N ASP A 40 8.62 17.08 -1.77
CA ASP A 40 9.60 16.26 -2.48
C ASP A 40 10.22 15.15 -1.61
N LEU A 41 9.48 14.68 -0.60
CA LEU A 41 9.92 13.63 0.33
C LEU A 41 9.84 12.24 -0.31
N PHE A 42 9.08 12.11 -1.40
CA PHE A 42 9.05 10.94 -2.25
C PHE A 42 9.78 11.27 -3.55
N GLY A 43 11.09 11.02 -3.60
CA GLY A 43 11.81 11.01 -4.87
C GLY A 43 11.13 10.01 -5.80
N GLY A 44 10.75 10.46 -6.99
CA GLY A 44 9.96 9.69 -7.97
C GLY A 44 10.59 8.37 -8.45
N GLU A 45 11.75 7.97 -7.92
CA GLU A 45 12.41 6.70 -8.19
C GLU A 45 11.87 5.52 -7.37
N LEU A 46 11.29 5.74 -6.19
CA LEU A 46 10.91 4.64 -5.29
C LEU A 46 9.39 4.47 -5.18
N VAL A 47 8.81 3.75 -6.13
CA VAL A 47 7.48 3.14 -5.94
C VAL A 47 7.66 1.99 -4.95
N GLY A 48 7.34 2.24 -3.68
CA GLY A 48 7.29 1.18 -2.67
C GLY A 48 6.17 0.20 -2.96
N ILE A 49 6.47 -0.88 -3.69
CA ILE A 49 5.57 -2.01 -3.87
C ILE A 49 5.61 -2.83 -2.58
N ASP A 50 4.56 -2.72 -1.75
CA ASP A 50 4.39 -3.56 -0.56
C ASP A 50 4.05 -5.01 -0.98
N GLY A 51 5.10 -5.81 -1.16
CA GLY A 51 5.11 -7.26 -0.95
C GLY A 51 4.17 -8.13 -1.80
N SER A 52 4.38 -8.23 -3.11
CA SER A 52 3.87 -9.38 -3.86
C SER A 52 4.75 -10.61 -3.60
N LYS A 53 4.32 -11.53 -2.74
CA LYS A 53 4.96 -12.85 -2.58
C LYS A 53 4.67 -13.73 -3.80
N PHE A 54 5.42 -13.56 -4.87
CA PHE A 54 5.36 -14.46 -6.01
C PHE A 54 6.10 -15.76 -5.67
N LYS A 55 5.35 -16.82 -5.40
CA LYS A 55 5.90 -18.19 -5.45
C LYS A 55 6.34 -18.41 -6.90
N ALA A 56 7.64 -18.62 -7.12
CA ALA A 56 8.19 -18.95 -8.43
C ALA A 56 7.70 -20.33 -8.88
N VAL A 57 6.52 -20.40 -9.48
CA VAL A 57 6.00 -21.64 -10.08
C VAL A 57 6.43 -21.65 -11.55
N ASN A 58 7.61 -22.20 -11.82
CA ASN A 58 8.19 -22.23 -13.18
C ASN A 58 7.62 -23.34 -14.08
N SER A 59 6.30 -23.54 -14.08
CA SER A 59 5.66 -24.40 -15.09
C SER A 59 5.47 -23.61 -16.38
N LYS A 60 5.57 -24.27 -17.55
CA LYS A 60 5.43 -23.59 -18.87
C LYS A 60 4.14 -22.75 -19.03
N LYS A 61 3.09 -23.05 -18.27
CA LYS A 61 1.82 -22.29 -18.24
C LYS A 61 1.82 -21.09 -17.27
N LYS A 62 2.74 -21.03 -16.30
CA LYS A 62 2.81 -20.03 -15.24
C LYS A 62 4.13 -19.24 -15.23
N ASN A 63 4.86 -19.25 -16.35
CA ASN A 63 6.07 -18.43 -16.47
C ASN A 63 5.73 -16.93 -16.50
N PHE A 64 6.51 -16.15 -15.76
CA PHE A 64 6.51 -14.69 -15.83
C PHE A 64 7.39 -14.29 -17.01
N ASN A 65 6.82 -13.54 -17.95
CA ASN A 65 7.57 -12.85 -19.00
C ASN A 65 7.47 -11.34 -18.75
N GLU A 66 8.37 -10.57 -19.36
CA GLU A 66 8.45 -9.12 -19.19
C GLU A 66 7.10 -8.42 -19.46
N ALA A 67 6.36 -8.86 -20.48
CA ALA A 67 5.04 -8.34 -20.80
C ALA A 67 3.99 -8.55 -19.68
N LYS A 68 4.00 -9.70 -18.99
CA LYS A 68 3.09 -9.95 -17.86
C LYS A 68 3.48 -9.10 -16.64
N LEU A 69 4.78 -8.96 -16.37
CA LEU A 69 5.26 -8.09 -15.30
C LEU A 69 4.84 -6.64 -15.53
N LEU A 70 4.98 -6.15 -16.76
CA LEU A 70 4.52 -4.81 -17.13
C LEU A 70 3.00 -4.68 -16.96
N CYS A 71 2.20 -5.65 -17.43
CA CYS A 71 0.74 -5.65 -17.25
C CYS A 71 0.34 -5.56 -15.76
N ASP A 72 0.99 -6.35 -14.91
CA ASP A 72 0.74 -6.32 -13.47
C ASP A 72 1.10 -4.96 -12.87
N ILE A 73 2.26 -4.39 -13.23
CA ILE A 73 2.70 -3.06 -12.78
C ILE A 73 1.72 -1.97 -13.19
N TYR A 74 1.28 -1.95 -14.46
CA TYR A 74 0.33 -0.96 -14.97
C TYR A 74 -1.07 -1.12 -14.35
N SER A 75 -1.50 -2.35 -14.06
CA SER A 75 -2.79 -2.59 -13.40
C SER A 75 -2.84 -1.99 -11.98
N VAL A 76 -1.72 -2.08 -11.25
CA VAL A 76 -1.61 -1.51 -9.90
C VAL A 76 -1.50 0.00 -9.95
N LEU A 77 -0.76 0.54 -10.93
CA LEU A 77 -0.65 2.00 -11.13
C LEU A 77 -2.01 2.64 -11.43
N PHE A 78 -2.87 1.96 -12.18
CA PHE A 78 -4.21 2.45 -12.52
C PHE A 78 -5.19 2.46 -11.33
N LEU A 79 -4.96 1.61 -10.33
CA LEU A 79 -5.76 1.56 -9.10
C LEU A 79 -5.41 2.65 -8.08
N MET A 80 -4.31 3.40 -8.32
CA MET A 80 -3.81 4.43 -7.41
C MET A 80 -4.04 5.87 -7.90
N ILE A 81 -4.65 6.05 -9.09
CA ILE A 81 -5.14 7.34 -9.62
C ILE A 81 -6.65 7.40 -9.36
#